data_AF-A0A0F9CLN0-F1
#
_entry.id   AF-A0A0F9CLN0-F1
#
_cell.length_a   1.000
_cell.length_b   1.000
_cell.length_c   1.000
_cell.angle_alpha   90.00
_cell.angle_beta   90.00
_cell.angle_gamma   90.00
#
_symmetry.space_group_name_H-M   'P 1'
#
loop_
_entity.id
_entity.type
_entity.pdbx_description
1 polymer ?
#
loop_
_entity_poly.entity_id
_entity_poly.type
_entity_poly.pdbx_seq_one_letter_code
_entity_poly.pdbx_strand_id
1 'polypeptide(L)'
;MIKTIDIAWLGGLLEAEGWFGFTSVDKYPAISIAMTDEDIIVRVSDMWNTRVTRNRNKKVTKVNGSRAIMWMMTLFPFFGRHRKDAIIEVIKGWRGYRL
;
A
#
# COMPACT_ATOMS: atom_id res chain seq x y z
N MET A 1 12.63 12.41 -7.30
CA MET A 1 12.29 12.84 -5.92
C MET A 1 10.77 12.87 -5.82
N ILE A 2 10.18 12.19 -4.84
CA ILE A 2 8.72 12.18 -4.64
C ILE A 2 8.31 13.49 -3.98
N LYS A 3 7.31 14.18 -4.55
CA LYS A 3 6.78 15.44 -4.00
C LYS A 3 5.53 15.18 -3.15
N THR A 4 5.16 16.13 -2.30
CA THR A 4 3.95 16.03 -1.45
C THR A 4 2.68 15.83 -2.29
N ILE A 5 2.61 16.43 -3.48
CA ILE A 5 1.49 16.25 -4.40
C ILE A 5 1.38 14.81 -4.93
N ASP A 6 2.50 14.12 -5.12
CA ASP A 6 2.49 12.71 -5.52
C ASP A 6 1.96 11.82 -4.39
N ILE A 7 2.30 12.15 -3.14
CA ILE A 7 1.80 11.44 -1.95
C ILE A 7 0.28 11.66 -1.81
N ALA A 8 -0.21 12.88 -2.01
CA ALA A 8 -1.64 13.17 -1.99
C ALA A 8 -2.40 12.45 -3.12
N TRP A 9 -1.83 12.43 -4.32
CA TRP A 9 -2.36 11.67 -5.47
C TRP A 9 -2.42 10.17 -5.16
N LEU A 10 -1.35 9.61 -4.59
CA LEU A 10 -1.30 8.21 -4.19
C LEU A 10 -2.32 7.89 -3.08
N GLY A 11 -2.52 8.81 -2.13
CA GLY A 11 -3.53 8.69 -1.08
C GLY A 11 -4.94 8.61 -1.64
N GLY A 12 -5.31 9.50 -2.56
CA GLY A 12 -6.61 9.45 -3.23
C GLY A 12 -6.82 8.14 -4.00
N LEU A 13 -5.79 7.67 -4.72
CA LEU A 13 -5.85 6.41 -5.46
C LEU A 13 -6.08 5.20 -4.54
N LEU A 14 -5.35 5.14 -3.42
CA LEU A 14 -5.38 4.00 -2.50
C LEU A 14 -6.59 3.99 -1.57
N GLU A 15 -7.26 5.13 -1.37
CA GLU A 15 -8.56 5.17 -0.67
C GLU A 15 -9.57 4.26 -1.40
N ALA A 16 -9.60 4.34 -2.73
CA ALA A 16 -10.48 3.54 -3.58
C ALA A 16 -9.92 2.13 -3.85
N GLU A 17 -8.70 2.02 -4.37
CA GLU A 17 -8.16 0.78 -4.96
C GLU A 17 -7.12 0.06 -4.09
N GLY A 18 -6.75 0.66 -2.96
CA GLY A 18 -5.71 0.13 -2.09
C GLY A 18 -6.17 -1.08 -1.27
N TRP A 19 -5.23 -2.00 -1.05
CA TRP A 19 -5.36 -3.07 -0.07
C TRP A 19 -4.28 -2.93 1.00
N PHE A 20 -4.69 -3.14 2.26
CA PHE A 20 -3.85 -3.01 3.45
C PHE A 20 -4.10 -4.24 4.31
N GLY A 21 -3.06 -4.98 4.67
CA GLY A 21 -3.23 -6.21 5.43
C GLY A 21 -1.93 -6.91 5.75
N PHE A 22 -2.03 -8.20 6.06
CA PHE A 22 -0.89 -9.09 6.23
C PHE A 22 -0.81 -10.08 5.07
N THR A 23 0.40 -10.39 4.62
CA THR A 23 0.62 -11.46 3.64
C THR A 23 0.20 -12.80 4.24
N SER A 24 -0.47 -13.65 3.45
CA SER A 24 -0.98 -14.94 3.94
C SER A 24 0.10 -15.93 4.37
N VAL A 25 1.28 -15.88 3.74
CA VAL A 25 2.37 -16.86 3.99
C VAL A 25 3.20 -16.45 5.20
N ASP A 26 3.83 -15.27 5.16
CA ASP A 26 4.82 -14.88 6.15
C ASP A 26 4.29 -13.89 7.20
N LYS A 27 2.99 -13.58 7.17
CA LYS A 27 2.31 -12.62 8.06
C LYS A 27 3.03 -11.26 8.19
N TYR A 28 3.70 -10.79 7.14
CA TYR A 28 4.26 -9.45 7.10
C TYR A 28 3.18 -8.42 6.73
N PRO A 29 3.22 -7.20 7.30
CA PRO A 29 2.41 -6.09 6.82
C PRO A 29 2.61 -5.86 5.34
N ALA A 30 1.55 -5.53 4.62
CA ALA A 30 1.62 -5.27 3.20
C ALA A 30 0.59 -4.23 2.76
N ILE A 31 1.02 -3.41 1.81
CA ILE A 31 0.19 -2.48 1.06
C ILE A 31 0.30 -2.86 -0.41
N SER A 32 -0.83 -2.98 -1.10
CA SER A 32 -0.84 -3.33 -2.52
C SER A 32 -1.96 -2.63 -3.27
N ILE A 33 -1.81 -2.58 -4.58
CA ILE A 33 -2.82 -2.09 -5.50
C ILE A 33 -2.83 -2.99 -6.73
N ALA A 34 -4.02 -3.23 -7.29
CA ALA A 34 -4.21 -4.06 -8.46
C ALA A 34 -5.25 -3.47 -9.42
N MET A 35 -4.85 -3.16 -10.66
CA MET A 35 -5.75 -2.60 -11.68
C MET A 35 -5.37 -3.03 -13.09
N THR A 36 -6.23 -2.74 -14.06
CA THR A 36 -5.99 -3.02 -15.48
C THR A 36 -5.15 -1.95 -16.18
N ASP A 37 -5.18 -0.73 -15.65
CA ASP A 37 -4.41 0.41 -16.19
C ASP A 37 -2.91 0.24 -15.90
N GLU A 38 -2.11 0.21 -16.97
CA GLU A 38 -0.67 0.02 -16.90
C GLU A 38 0.05 1.23 -16.34
N ASP A 39 -0.24 2.41 -16.87
CA ASP A 39 0.52 3.62 -16.61
C ASP A 39 0.40 4.02 -15.14
N ILE A 40 -0.79 3.83 -14.57
CA ILE A 40 -1.05 4.08 -13.16
C ILE A 40 -0.27 3.10 -12.27
N ILE A 41 -0.27 1.79 -12.58
CA ILE A 41 0.47 0.80 -11.78
C ILE A 41 1.98 1.01 -11.90
N VAL A 42 2.49 1.33 -13.08
CA VAL A 42 3.90 1.65 -13.30
C VAL A 42 4.29 2.88 -12.49
N ARG A 43 3.48 3.95 -12.51
CA ARG A 43 3.73 5.13 -11.67
C ARG A 43 3.79 4.79 -10.18
N VAL A 44 2.86 3.99 -9.66
CA VAL A 44 2.89 3.56 -8.25
C VAL A 44 4.13 2.69 -7.98
N SER A 45 4.49 1.80 -8.90
CA SER A 45 5.68 0.95 -8.81
C SER A 45 6.97 1.77 -8.72
N ASP A 46 7.08 2.84 -9.51
CA ASP A 46 8.24 3.73 -9.52
C ASP A 46 8.32 4.53 -8.21
N MET A 47 7.19 5.02 -7.70
CA MET A 47 7.12 5.68 -6.39
C MET A 47 7.53 4.73 -5.25
N TRP A 48 7.17 3.45 -5.35
CA TRP A 48 7.51 2.45 -4.34
C TRP A 48 8.86 1.78 -4.55
N ASN A 49 9.52 2.02 -5.68
CA ASN A 49 10.71 1.29 -6.14
C ASN A 49 10.49 -0.23 -6.06
N THR A 50 9.40 -0.70 -6.66
CA THR A 50 9.00 -2.11 -6.70
C THR A 50 8.89 -2.60 -8.14
N ARG A 51 8.57 -3.89 -8.31
CA ARG A 51 8.27 -4.47 -9.62
C ARG A 51 6.76 -4.60 -9.79
N VAL A 52 6.30 -4.44 -11.02
CA VAL A 52 4.94 -4.79 -11.44
C VAL A 52 4.88 -6.27 -11.75
N THR A 53 3.88 -6.97 -11.22
CA THR A 53 3.56 -8.35 -11.57
C THR A 53 2.17 -8.43 -12.18
N ARG A 54 1.88 -9.52 -12.89
CA ARG A 54 0.56 -9.75 -13.50
C ARG A 54 -0.21 -10.78 -12.69
N ASN A 55 -1.47 -10.48 -12.38
CA ASN A 55 -2.44 -11.41 -11.80
C ASN A 55 -3.70 -11.43 -12.67
N ARG A 56 -3.85 -12.49 -13.48
CA ARG A 56 -4.91 -12.61 -14.49
C ARG A 56 -4.91 -11.40 -15.46
N ASN A 57 -5.97 -10.62 -15.46
CA ASN A 57 -6.14 -9.42 -16.27
C ASN A 57 -5.66 -8.13 -15.57
N LYS A 58 -5.21 -8.21 -14.31
CA LYS A 58 -4.73 -7.05 -13.55
C LYS A 58 -3.21 -7.05 -13.42
N LYS A 59 -2.64 -5.85 -13.34
CA LYS A 59 -1.27 -5.57 -12.91
C LYS A 59 -1.28 -5.22 -11.44
N VAL A 60 -0.26 -5.67 -10.72
CA VAL A 60 -0.18 -5.58 -9.27
C VAL A 60 1.20 -5.06 -8.89
N THR A 61 1.23 -4.14 -7.94
CA THR A 61 2.46 -3.75 -7.25
C THR A 61 2.21 -3.71 -5.75
N LYS A 62 3.22 -4.04 -4.95
CA LYS A 62 3.09 -4.18 -3.51
C LYS A 62 4.38 -3.83 -2.78
N VAL A 63 4.22 -3.36 -1.55
CA VAL A 63 5.30 -3.19 -0.57
C VAL A 63 4.97 -4.04 0.65
N ASN A 64 5.98 -4.69 1.24
CA ASN A 64 5.83 -5.53 2.43
C ASN A 64 6.68 -5.01 3.60
N GLY A 65 6.44 -5.55 4.80
CA GLY A 65 7.23 -5.34 6.00
C GLY A 65 7.21 -3.90 6.51
N SER A 66 8.33 -3.46 7.06
CA SER A 66 8.47 -2.10 7.62
C SER A 66 8.22 -0.99 6.60
N ARG A 67 8.62 -1.17 5.33
CA ARG A 67 8.33 -0.21 4.26
C ARG A 67 6.83 -0.04 4.02
N ALA A 68 6.04 -1.10 4.18
CA ALA A 68 4.58 -1.02 4.05
C ALA A 68 4.00 -0.15 5.16
N ILE A 69 4.46 -0.34 6.40
CA ILE A 69 4.06 0.48 7.55
C ILE A 69 4.44 1.95 7.34
N MET A 70 5.64 2.23 6.84
CA MET A 70 6.07 3.60 6.53
C MET A 70 5.11 4.29 5.55
N TRP A 71 4.73 3.60 4.46
CA TRP A 71 3.76 4.12 3.51
C TRP A 71 2.36 4.29 4.12
N MET A 72 1.88 3.31 4.88
CA MET A 72 0.59 3.41 5.58
C MET A 72 0.54 4.61 6.52
N MET A 73 1.60 4.88 7.28
CA MET A 73 1.68 6.05 8.16
C MET A 73 1.78 7.37 7.38
N THR A 74 2.53 7.38 6.28
CA THR A 74 2.67 8.55 5.39
C THR A 74 1.33 8.92 4.75
N LEU A 75 0.54 7.92 4.35
CA LEU A 75 -0.72 8.10 3.65
C LEU A 75 -1.93 8.27 4.58
N PHE A 76 -1.78 7.94 5.87
CA PHE A 76 -2.84 7.95 6.87
C PHE A 76 -3.69 9.24 6.89
N PRO A 77 -3.12 10.46 6.75
CA PRO A 77 -3.92 11.68 6.76
C PRO A 77 -4.95 11.77 5.62
N PHE A 78 -4.69 11.14 4.47
CA PHE A 78 -5.52 11.23 3.27
C PHE A 78 -6.71 10.27 3.26
N PHE A 79 -6.78 9.36 4.24
CA PHE A 79 -7.74 8.26 4.22
C PHE A 79 -9.02 8.53 5.02
N GLY A 80 -10.10 7.90 4.57
CA GLY A 80 -11.37 7.83 5.29
C GLY A 80 -11.31 6.89 6.50
N ARG A 81 -12.38 6.87 7.31
CA ARG A 81 -12.42 6.08 8.55
C ARG A 81 -12.13 4.60 8.32
N HIS A 82 -12.75 3.97 7.32
CA HIS A 82 -12.57 2.54 7.05
C HIS A 82 -11.12 2.16 6.74
N ARG A 83 -10.42 2.96 5.93
CA ARG A 83 -9.02 2.71 5.59
C ARG A 83 -8.09 2.99 6.76
N LYS A 84 -8.38 4.03 7.54
CA LYS A 84 -7.68 4.31 8.80
C LYS A 84 -7.79 3.14 9.78
N ASP A 85 -8.99 2.58 9.96
CA ASP A 85 -9.21 1.44 10.84
C ASP A 85 -8.43 0.20 10.38
N ALA A 86 -8.46 -0.11 9.07
CA ALA A 86 -7.68 -1.21 8.51
C ALA A 86 -6.17 -1.05 8.75
N ILE A 87 -5.63 0.16 8.56
CA ILE A 87 -4.22 0.46 8.82
C ILE A 87 -3.88 0.33 10.31
N ILE A 88 -4.75 0.80 11.20
CA ILE A 88 -4.56 0.69 12.65
C ILE A 88 -4.42 -0.78 13.05
N GLU A 89 -5.28 -1.67 12.53
CA GLU A 89 -5.21 -3.10 12.83
C GLU A 89 -3.90 -3.73 12.31
N VAL A 90 -3.44 -3.33 11.12
CA VAL A 90 -2.13 -3.78 10.60
C VAL A 90 -0.98 -3.30 11.51
N ILE A 91 -1.00 -2.04 11.94
CA ILE A 91 0.05 -1.48 12.81
C ILE A 91 0.06 -2.16 14.18
N LYS A 92 -1.11 -2.39 14.78
CA LYS A 92 -1.24 -3.11 16.07
C LYS A 92 -0.68 -4.53 15.95
N GLY A 93 -1.10 -5.27 14.93
CA GLY A 93 -0.60 -6.62 14.69
C GLY A 93 0.91 -6.64 14.50
N TRP A 94 1.46 -5.74 13.70
CA TRP A 94 2.91 -5.66 13.48
C TRP A 94 3.71 -5.38 14.76
N ARG A 95 3.21 -4.51 15.63
CA ARG A 95 3.84 -4.23 16.93
C ARG A 95 3.79 -5.43 17.87
N GLY A 96 2.70 -6.19 17.87
CA GLY A 96 2.53 -7.38 18.70
C GLY A 96 3.45 -8.56 18.32
N TYR A 97 3.86 -8.67 17.05
CA TYR A 97 4.82 -9.69 16.57
C TYR A 97 6.29 -9.36 16.89
N ARG A 98 6.58 -8.20 17.48
CA ARG A 98 7.95 -7.73 17.76
C ARG A 98 8.48 -8.18 19.14
N LEU A 99 8.04 -9.36 19.62
CA LEU A 99 8.51 -10.04 20.84
C LEU A 99 9.44 -11.20 20.48
#